data_AF-A0A2U1VHT5-F1
#
_entry.id   AF-A0A2U1VHT5-F1
#
_cell.length_a   1.000
_cell.length_b   1.000
_cell.length_c   1.000
_cell.angle_alpha   90.00
_cell.angle_beta   90.00
_cell.angle_gamma   90.00
#
_symmetry.space_group_name_H-M   'P 1'
#
loop_
_entity.id
_entity.type
_entity.pdbx_description
1 polymer ?
#
loop_
_entity_poly.entity_id
_entity_poly.type
_entity_poly.pdbx_seq_one_letter_code
_entity_poly.pdbx_strand_id
1 'polypeptide(L)'
;MTRSLAPAAALATALAAAALLAGCQMPGFEPPRQTASLPPPAAPKPPPAARGIWIVGSPALRGPIDQAAAKYDGGPDIRPRLDPHGTAAGFRAFCAGVGLDHPDMVAADRPISAAEYQRCRDKGVTLTEYAFGPKRFVYVKDSHMMAVPGVSDFVASWGQTGKPVSAPTTGS
;
A
#
# COMPACT_ATOMS: atom_id res chain seq x y z
N MET A 1 20.83 30.43 70.90
CA MET A 1 19.93 30.31 69.73
C MET A 1 20.19 28.95 69.09
N THR A 2 19.14 28.11 68.99
CA THR A 2 18.98 26.91 68.12
C THR A 2 20.10 25.84 68.11
N ARG A 3 19.95 24.68 68.81
CA ARG A 3 19.43 23.37 68.31
C ARG A 3 20.12 22.90 67.01
N SER A 4 20.65 21.68 66.82
CA SER A 4 20.45 20.36 67.43
C SER A 4 21.63 19.43 67.09
N LEU A 5 21.94 18.49 67.98
CA LEU A 5 22.74 17.28 67.69
C LEU A 5 21.86 16.25 66.95
N ALA A 6 22.46 15.49 66.02
CA ALA A 6 21.96 14.20 65.53
C ALA A 6 23.14 13.23 65.37
N PRO A 7 23.07 11.98 65.88
CA PRO A 7 24.14 11.00 65.71
C PRO A 7 23.80 9.86 64.74
N ALA A 8 24.88 9.34 64.16
CA ALA A 8 25.24 7.94 63.91
C ALA A 8 24.23 6.99 63.25
N ALA A 9 24.61 6.57 62.03
CA ALA A 9 24.16 5.36 61.37
C ALA A 9 24.58 4.10 62.16
N ALA A 10 23.67 3.13 62.26
CA ALA A 10 23.99 1.77 62.67
C ALA A 10 23.27 0.78 61.74
N LEU A 11 24.08 -0.09 61.13
CA LEU A 11 23.68 -1.21 60.29
C LEU A 11 22.85 -2.21 61.11
N ALA A 12 21.68 -2.59 60.61
CA ALA A 12 20.90 -3.70 61.14
C ALA A 12 21.02 -4.91 60.20
N THR A 13 21.61 -5.97 60.74
CA THR A 13 21.79 -7.31 60.16
C THR A 13 20.48 -8.01 59.86
N ALA A 14 20.46 -8.72 58.73
CA ALA A 14 19.34 -9.46 58.17
C ALA A 14 18.82 -10.60 59.07
N LEU A 15 17.49 -10.67 59.26
CA LEU A 15 16.79 -11.86 59.75
C LEU A 15 16.44 -12.75 58.56
N ALA A 16 17.02 -13.95 58.51
CA ALA A 16 16.55 -15.03 57.66
C ALA A 16 15.58 -15.91 58.46
N ALA A 17 14.27 -15.73 58.24
CA ALA A 17 13.24 -16.64 58.72
C ALA A 17 12.78 -17.53 57.56
N ALA A 18 13.22 -18.79 57.56
CA ALA A 18 12.75 -19.81 56.64
C ALA A 18 11.40 -20.35 57.13
N ALA A 19 10.30 -19.90 56.52
CA ALA A 19 8.97 -20.48 56.71
C ALA A 19 8.63 -21.37 55.50
N LEU A 20 8.62 -22.68 55.76
CA LEU A 20 8.15 -23.71 54.85
C LEU A 20 6.63 -23.58 54.68
N LEU A 21 6.17 -23.06 53.54
CA LEU A 21 4.77 -23.18 53.12
C LEU A 21 4.65 -24.35 52.16
N ALA A 22 3.99 -25.40 52.66
CA ALA A 22 3.60 -26.58 51.93
C ALA A 22 2.78 -26.19 50.68
N GLY A 23 3.29 -26.58 49.51
CA GLY A 23 2.60 -26.40 48.24
C GLY A 23 1.39 -27.33 48.13
N CYS A 24 0.19 -26.75 48.05
CA CYS A 24 -0.94 -27.43 47.42
C CYS A 24 -0.70 -27.40 45.91
N GLN A 25 -0.21 -28.50 45.34
CA GLN A 25 -0.04 -28.65 43.90
C GLN A 25 -1.42 -28.85 43.26
N MET A 26 -1.99 -27.79 42.69
CA MET A 26 -3.17 -27.87 41.84
C MET A 26 -2.73 -28.38 40.45
N PRO A 27 -3.33 -29.45 39.91
CA PRO A 27 -2.97 -29.95 38.60
C PRO A 27 -3.51 -29.01 37.51
N GLY A 28 -2.59 -28.47 36.72
CA GLY A 28 -2.81 -28.18 35.30
C GLY A 28 -3.81 -27.08 34.98
N PHE A 29 -3.43 -25.83 35.21
CA PHE A 29 -3.86 -24.75 34.31
C PHE A 29 -2.61 -24.09 33.74
N GLU A 30 -2.12 -24.65 32.64
CA GLU A 30 -1.07 -24.01 31.84
C GLU A 30 -1.74 -22.82 31.12
N PRO A 31 -1.38 -21.56 31.42
CA PRO A 31 -1.93 -20.43 30.68
C PRO A 31 -1.53 -20.61 29.22
N PRO A 32 -2.44 -20.35 28.25
CA PRO A 32 -2.10 -20.47 26.84
C PRO A 32 -0.90 -19.57 26.56
N ARG A 33 0.21 -20.16 26.13
CA ARG A 33 1.35 -19.41 25.58
C ARG A 33 0.79 -18.54 24.45
N GLN A 34 0.73 -17.24 24.67
CA GLN A 34 0.38 -16.27 23.63
C GLN A 34 1.53 -16.28 22.61
N THR A 35 1.46 -17.16 21.63
CA THR A 35 2.35 -17.18 20.45
C THR A 35 1.86 -16.23 19.36
N ALA A 36 0.73 -15.56 19.56
CA ALA A 36 0.26 -14.52 18.66
C ALA A 36 1.02 -13.22 18.96
N SER A 37 2.23 -13.10 18.42
CA SER A 37 2.83 -11.78 18.20
C SER A 37 1.82 -10.94 17.44
N LEU A 38 1.41 -9.82 18.04
CA LEU A 38 0.61 -8.83 17.34
C LEU A 38 1.32 -8.46 16.03
N PRO A 39 0.60 -8.36 14.90
CA PRO A 39 1.20 -7.83 13.69
C PRO A 39 1.81 -6.47 14.03
N PRO A 40 3.05 -6.19 13.59
CA PRO A 40 3.63 -4.88 13.82
C PRO A 40 2.67 -3.80 13.30
N PRO A 41 2.54 -2.66 14.02
CA PRO A 41 1.69 -1.58 13.56
C PRO A 41 2.07 -1.24 12.11
N ALA A 42 1.07 -1.17 11.24
CA ALA A 42 1.30 -0.86 9.84
C ALA A 42 2.11 0.44 9.77
N ALA A 43 3.26 0.39 9.09
CA ALA A 43 4.05 1.60 8.86
C ALA A 43 3.16 2.67 8.23
N PRO A 44 3.29 3.95 8.62
CA PRO A 44 2.54 5.01 7.99
C PRO A 44 2.79 4.96 6.48
N LYS A 45 1.70 4.90 5.69
CA LYS A 45 1.80 4.94 4.24
C LYS A 45 2.61 6.19 3.86
N PRO A 46 3.59 6.09 2.95
CA PRO A 46 4.30 7.27 2.46
C PRO A 46 3.28 8.33 2.04
N PRO A 47 3.57 9.63 2.25
CA PRO A 47 2.76 10.69 1.69
C PRO A 47 2.50 10.40 0.20
N PRO A 48 1.33 10.72 -0.34
CA PRO A 48 1.01 10.50 -1.74
C PRO A 48 2.04 10.97 -2.76
N ALA A 49 2.81 12.02 -2.43
CA ALA A 49 3.91 12.51 -3.26
C ALA A 49 5.19 11.65 -3.20
N ALA A 50 5.37 10.88 -2.13
CA ALA A 50 6.55 10.04 -1.89
C ALA A 50 6.37 8.58 -2.33
N ARG A 51 5.17 8.17 -2.77
CA ARG A 51 4.93 6.79 -3.25
C ARG A 51 5.30 6.57 -4.72
N GLY A 52 5.57 7.63 -5.47
CA GLY A 52 5.76 7.59 -6.92
C GLY A 52 4.50 7.18 -7.69
N ILE A 53 4.63 7.09 -9.02
CA ILE A 53 3.54 6.67 -9.90
C ILE A 53 3.31 5.16 -9.74
N TRP A 54 2.13 4.81 -9.24
CA TRP A 54 1.77 3.45 -8.87
C TRP A 54 0.92 2.80 -9.97
N ILE A 55 1.50 1.78 -10.59
CA ILE A 55 0.87 1.01 -11.67
C ILE A 55 0.60 -0.41 -11.18
N VAL A 56 -0.59 -0.93 -11.41
CA VAL A 56 -0.93 -2.34 -11.14
C VAL A 56 -1.23 -3.08 -12.45
N GLY A 57 -1.21 -4.40 -12.47
CA GLY A 57 -1.81 -5.18 -13.55
C GLY A 57 -0.93 -6.26 -14.16
N SER A 58 -0.97 -6.42 -15.49
CA SER A 58 -0.40 -7.59 -16.16
C SER A 58 1.13 -7.66 -16.05
N PRO A 59 1.71 -8.80 -15.61
CA PRO A 59 3.16 -9.02 -15.66
C PRO A 59 3.72 -8.96 -17.08
N ALA A 60 2.92 -9.23 -18.11
CA ALA A 60 3.35 -9.18 -19.51
C ALA A 60 3.79 -7.78 -19.95
N LEU A 61 3.34 -6.73 -19.26
CA LEU A 61 3.69 -5.34 -19.54
C LEU A 61 4.90 -4.84 -18.71
N ARG A 62 5.50 -5.68 -17.85
CA ARG A 62 6.65 -5.31 -17.02
C ARG A 62 7.79 -4.71 -17.84
N GLY A 63 8.28 -5.42 -18.85
CA GLY A 63 9.41 -4.97 -19.67
C GLY A 63 9.17 -3.59 -20.32
N PRO A 64 8.06 -3.39 -21.05
CA PRO A 64 7.72 -2.08 -21.61
C PRO A 64 7.57 -0.97 -20.56
N ILE A 65 6.97 -1.25 -19.40
CA ILE A 65 6.79 -0.25 -18.34
C ILE A 65 8.12 0.11 -17.69
N ASP A 66 8.96 -0.86 -17.38
CA ASP A 66 10.29 -0.61 -16.82
C ASP A 66 11.16 0.20 -17.79
N GLN A 67 11.05 -0.06 -19.10
CA GLN A 67 11.71 0.76 -20.13
C GLN A 67 11.18 2.19 -20.19
N ALA A 68 9.86 2.38 -20.10
CA ALA A 68 9.27 3.72 -20.06
C ALA A 68 9.68 4.48 -18.79
N ALA A 69 9.68 3.81 -17.64
CA ALA A 69 10.12 4.36 -16.36
C ALA A 69 11.60 4.73 -16.36
N ALA A 70 12.47 3.94 -17.01
CA ALA A 70 13.89 4.24 -17.13
C ALA A 70 14.19 5.47 -18.00
N LYS A 71 13.32 5.78 -18.97
CA LYS A 71 13.44 6.95 -19.84
C LYS A 71 12.77 8.21 -19.27
N TYR A 72 11.97 8.06 -18.21
CA TYR A 72 11.24 9.15 -17.60
C TYR A 72 12.14 9.97 -16.67
N ASP A 73 12.31 11.26 -16.98
CA ASP A 73 13.22 12.18 -16.28
C ASP A 73 12.56 12.90 -15.09
N GLY A 74 11.58 12.27 -14.44
CA GLY A 74 10.86 12.87 -13.31
C GLY A 74 11.65 12.91 -11.99
N GLY A 75 12.82 12.28 -11.93
CA GLY A 75 13.55 12.07 -10.68
C GLY A 75 13.07 10.84 -9.88
N PRO A 76 13.75 10.49 -8.78
CA PRO A 76 13.55 9.23 -8.07
C PRO A 76 12.20 9.11 -7.35
N ASP A 77 11.64 10.21 -6.86
CA ASP A 77 10.45 10.20 -6.00
C ASP A 77 9.13 10.00 -6.76
N ILE A 78 9.13 10.29 -8.06
CA ILE A 78 7.99 10.10 -8.97
C ILE A 78 8.21 8.99 -10.00
N ARG A 79 9.22 8.14 -9.78
CA ARG A 79 9.52 7.03 -10.69
C ARG A 79 8.34 6.03 -10.76
N PRO A 80 7.86 5.68 -11.97
CA PRO A 80 6.81 4.68 -12.13
C PRO A 80 7.24 3.29 -11.68
N ARG A 81 6.33 2.57 -11.02
CA ARG A 81 6.53 1.17 -10.59
C ARG A 81 5.30 0.33 -10.89
N LEU A 82 5.53 -0.86 -11.44
CA LEU A 82 4.52 -1.87 -11.68
C LEU A 82 4.46 -2.94 -10.58
N ASP A 83 3.26 -3.12 -10.02
CA ASP A 83 2.85 -4.25 -9.17
C ASP A 83 2.09 -5.29 -10.03
N PRO A 84 2.75 -6.41 -10.42
CA PRO A 84 2.35 -7.23 -11.56
C PRO A 84 1.39 -8.38 -11.20
N HIS A 85 0.26 -8.11 -10.54
CA HIS A 85 -0.64 -9.17 -10.05
C HIS A 85 -1.68 -9.67 -11.08
N GLY A 86 -1.52 -9.35 -12.36
CA GLY A 86 -2.42 -9.73 -13.46
C GLY A 86 -3.51 -8.69 -13.73
N THR A 87 -4.01 -8.64 -14.96
CA THR A 87 -5.00 -7.63 -15.42
C THR A 87 -6.24 -7.56 -14.54
N ALA A 88 -6.86 -8.71 -14.23
CA ALA A 88 -8.09 -8.73 -13.43
C ALA A 88 -7.86 -8.27 -11.98
N ALA A 89 -6.75 -8.65 -11.35
CA ALA A 89 -6.41 -8.18 -10.01
C ALA A 89 -6.05 -6.69 -10.01
N GLY A 90 -5.31 -6.24 -11.03
CA GLY A 90 -4.99 -4.84 -11.26
C GLY A 90 -6.25 -3.99 -11.36
N PHE A 91 -7.23 -4.38 -12.19
CA PHE A 91 -8.50 -3.67 -12.28
C PHE A 91 -9.30 -3.70 -10.96
N ARG A 92 -9.24 -4.78 -10.16
CA ARG A 92 -9.87 -4.78 -8.84
C ARG A 92 -9.25 -3.73 -7.91
N ALA A 93 -7.92 -3.66 -7.85
CA ALA A 93 -7.22 -2.68 -7.02
C ALA A 93 -7.42 -1.24 -7.53
N PHE A 94 -7.29 -1.04 -8.84
CA PHE A 94 -7.49 0.24 -9.51
C PHE A 94 -8.93 0.73 -9.34
N CYS A 95 -9.95 -0.10 -9.58
CA CYS A 95 -11.34 0.30 -9.43
C CYS A 95 -11.84 0.36 -7.97
N ALA A 96 -10.97 0.17 -6.97
CA ALA A 96 -11.40 0.12 -5.55
C ALA A 96 -11.91 1.48 -5.01
N GLY A 97 -11.49 2.59 -5.62
CA GLY A 97 -11.87 3.94 -5.20
C GLY A 97 -11.10 5.02 -5.95
N VAL A 98 -11.43 6.27 -5.69
CA VAL A 98 -10.68 7.45 -6.13
C VAL A 98 -9.79 7.98 -5.02
N GLY A 99 -8.74 8.70 -5.37
CA GLY A 99 -7.85 9.35 -4.41
C GLY A 99 -6.53 8.63 -4.22
N LEU A 100 -5.70 9.22 -3.38
CA LEU A 100 -4.26 8.97 -3.34
C LEU A 100 -3.87 7.61 -2.77
N ASP A 101 -4.80 6.93 -2.10
CA ASP A 101 -4.67 5.56 -1.57
C ASP A 101 -4.89 4.46 -2.62
N HIS A 102 -5.22 4.82 -3.87
CA HIS A 102 -5.51 3.87 -4.95
C HIS A 102 -4.47 3.95 -6.07
N PRO A 103 -4.30 2.86 -6.86
CA PRO A 103 -3.38 2.85 -8.00
C PRO A 103 -3.69 3.94 -9.01
N ASP A 104 -2.67 4.56 -9.59
CA ASP A 104 -2.83 5.64 -10.58
C ASP A 104 -3.22 5.10 -11.95
N MET A 105 -2.65 3.94 -12.27
CA MET A 105 -2.76 3.32 -13.59
C MET A 105 -2.95 1.82 -13.46
N VAL A 106 -3.59 1.23 -14.46
CA VAL A 106 -3.61 -0.23 -14.64
C VAL A 106 -3.08 -0.60 -16.02
N ALA A 107 -2.09 -1.47 -16.03
CA ALA A 107 -1.49 -2.07 -17.21
C ALA A 107 -2.24 -3.38 -17.55
N ALA A 108 -2.75 -3.49 -18.77
CA ALA A 108 -3.60 -4.60 -19.17
C ALA A 108 -3.14 -5.23 -20.49
N ASP A 109 -3.14 -6.56 -20.52
CA ASP A 109 -2.86 -7.39 -21.70
C ASP A 109 -4.09 -7.70 -22.56
N ARG A 110 -5.24 -7.14 -22.16
CA ARG A 110 -6.51 -7.18 -22.88
C ARG A 110 -7.30 -5.89 -22.61
N PRO A 111 -8.32 -5.60 -23.41
CA PRO A 111 -9.25 -4.52 -23.10
C PRO A 111 -9.94 -4.69 -21.74
N ILE A 112 -10.36 -3.58 -21.15
CA ILE A 112 -11.25 -3.56 -19.99
C ILE A 112 -12.58 -4.26 -20.32
N SER A 113 -13.06 -5.10 -19.42
CA SER A 113 -14.36 -5.76 -19.54
C SER A 113 -15.50 -4.86 -19.05
N ALA A 114 -16.74 -5.14 -19.48
CA ALA A 114 -17.92 -4.44 -18.99
C ALA A 114 -18.06 -4.49 -17.46
N ALA A 115 -17.77 -5.63 -16.84
CA ALA A 115 -17.82 -5.76 -15.39
C ALA A 115 -16.73 -4.95 -14.67
N GLU A 116 -15.53 -4.82 -15.26
CA GLU A 116 -14.47 -3.97 -14.71
C GLU A 116 -14.83 -2.49 -14.85
N TYR A 117 -15.37 -2.09 -16.00
CA TYR A 117 -15.87 -0.75 -16.22
C TYR A 117 -16.93 -0.38 -15.18
N GLN A 118 -17.96 -1.22 -15.01
CA GLN A 118 -19.02 -0.96 -14.03
C GLN A 118 -18.47 -0.85 -12.60
N ARG A 119 -17.57 -1.74 -12.19
CA ARG A 119 -16.91 -1.62 -10.86
C ARG A 119 -16.20 -0.28 -10.68
N CYS A 120 -15.52 0.20 -11.70
CA CYS A 120 -14.88 1.51 -11.67
C CYS A 120 -15.93 2.63 -11.52
N ARG A 121 -17.02 2.58 -12.30
CA ARG A 121 -18.11 3.55 -12.24
C ARG A 121 -18.80 3.59 -10.87
N ASP A 122 -19.08 2.43 -10.29
CA ASP A 122 -19.69 2.29 -8.95
C ASP A 122 -18.86 2.95 -7.85
N LYS A 123 -17.55 3.11 -8.08
CA LYS A 123 -16.60 3.76 -7.18
C LYS A 123 -16.22 5.18 -7.60
N GLY A 124 -16.93 5.76 -8.58
CA GLY A 124 -16.69 7.11 -9.08
C GLY A 124 -15.40 7.25 -9.91
N VAL A 125 -14.81 6.14 -10.34
CA VAL A 125 -13.59 6.14 -11.16
C VAL A 125 -13.95 6.44 -12.62
N THR A 126 -13.42 7.54 -13.13
CA THR A 126 -13.33 7.84 -14.56
C THR A 126 -11.90 7.53 -15.03
N LEU A 127 -11.77 7.05 -16.26
CA LEU A 127 -10.49 6.59 -16.77
C LEU A 127 -10.33 6.83 -18.27
N THR A 128 -9.09 7.06 -18.66
CA THR A 128 -8.64 7.21 -20.04
C THR A 128 -7.79 6.02 -20.47
N GLU A 129 -8.06 5.45 -21.63
CA GLU A 129 -7.34 4.33 -22.23
C GLU A 129 -6.23 4.82 -23.17
N TYR A 130 -5.05 4.21 -23.05
CA TYR A 130 -3.92 4.36 -23.95
C TYR A 130 -3.58 2.99 -24.53
N ALA A 131 -3.83 2.80 -25.81
CA ALA A 131 -3.54 1.54 -26.51
C ALA A 131 -2.16 1.61 -27.18
N PHE A 132 -1.35 0.57 -26.98
CA PHE A 132 0.01 0.42 -27.51
C PHE A 132 0.15 -0.82 -28.42
N GLY A 133 -0.97 -1.46 -28.75
CA GLY A 133 -1.04 -2.66 -29.58
C GLY A 133 -2.20 -3.58 -29.16
N PRO A 134 -2.34 -4.75 -29.81
CA PRO A 134 -3.50 -5.63 -29.64
C PRO A 134 -3.72 -6.18 -28.21
N LYS A 135 -2.63 -6.28 -27.43
CA LYS A 135 -2.60 -6.82 -26.07
C LYS A 135 -1.80 -5.92 -25.13
N ARG A 136 -1.84 -4.61 -25.35
CA ARG A 136 -1.06 -3.67 -24.56
C ARG A 136 -1.86 -2.39 -24.37
N PHE A 137 -2.43 -2.26 -23.19
CA PHE A 137 -3.25 -1.12 -22.79
C PHE A 137 -2.75 -0.58 -21.47
N VAL A 138 -2.79 0.72 -21.30
CA VAL A 138 -2.64 1.38 -20.00
C VAL A 138 -3.88 2.24 -19.80
N TYR A 139 -4.52 2.07 -18.66
CA TYR A 139 -5.64 2.91 -18.26
C TYR A 139 -5.21 3.82 -17.12
N VAL A 140 -5.54 5.10 -17.20
CA VAL A 140 -5.16 6.12 -16.22
C VAL A 140 -6.41 6.67 -15.58
N LYS A 141 -6.43 6.82 -14.24
CA LYS A 141 -7.49 7.54 -13.54
C LYS A 141 -7.44 9.01 -13.92
N ASP A 142 -8.56 9.56 -14.39
CA ASP A 142 -8.58 10.98 -14.77
C ASP A 142 -8.37 11.87 -13.55
N SER A 143 -8.90 11.47 -12.38
CA SER A 143 -8.69 12.18 -11.11
C SER A 143 -7.22 12.24 -10.68
N HIS A 144 -6.35 11.37 -11.20
CA HIS A 144 -4.93 11.33 -10.81
C HIS A 144 -4.05 12.15 -11.75
N MET A 145 -4.55 12.55 -12.94
CA MET A 145 -3.81 13.38 -13.89
C MET A 145 -3.34 14.72 -13.29
N MET A 146 -4.12 15.29 -12.37
CA MET A 146 -3.79 16.57 -11.71
C MET A 146 -3.49 16.41 -10.22
N ALA A 147 -3.86 15.28 -9.61
CA ALA A 147 -3.73 15.08 -8.16
C ALA A 147 -2.42 14.40 -7.75
N VAL A 148 -1.76 13.68 -8.67
CA VAL A 148 -0.55 12.91 -8.38
C VAL A 148 0.61 13.49 -9.18
N PRO A 149 1.66 14.00 -8.51
CA PRO A 149 2.83 14.52 -9.19
C PRO A 149 3.43 13.50 -10.18
N GLY A 150 3.73 13.98 -11.39
CA GLY A 150 4.37 13.19 -12.45
C GLY A 150 3.42 12.37 -13.32
N VAL A 151 2.16 12.12 -12.92
CA VAL A 151 1.23 11.31 -13.73
C VAL A 151 0.99 11.94 -15.10
N SER A 152 0.67 13.24 -15.16
CA SER A 152 0.48 13.97 -16.43
C SER A 152 1.70 13.90 -17.33
N ASP A 153 2.89 14.12 -16.76
CA ASP A 153 4.13 14.23 -17.51
C ASP A 153 4.58 12.85 -18.00
N PHE A 154 4.39 11.81 -17.19
CA PHE A 154 4.67 10.45 -17.58
C PHE A 154 3.74 10.01 -18.71
N VAL A 155 2.44 10.32 -18.64
CA VAL A 155 1.49 10.07 -19.72
C VAL A 155 1.89 10.81 -20.99
N ALA A 156 2.25 12.10 -20.87
CA ALA A 156 2.67 12.92 -22.00
C ALA A 156 3.93 12.35 -22.67
N SER A 157 4.85 11.77 -21.90
CA SER A 157 6.10 11.17 -22.41
C SER A 157 5.88 10.00 -23.38
N TRP A 158 4.69 9.37 -23.37
CA TRP A 158 4.38 8.25 -24.24
C TRP A 158 4.09 8.65 -25.68
N GLY A 159 3.78 9.93 -25.94
CA GLY A 159 3.39 10.41 -27.27
C GLY A 159 2.12 9.74 -27.82
N GLN A 160 1.27 9.19 -26.94
CA GLN A 160 0.01 8.53 -27.32
C GLN A 160 -1.19 9.43 -27.02
N THR A 161 -2.18 9.41 -27.90
CA THR A 161 -3.48 10.06 -27.63
C THR A 161 -4.37 9.11 -26.85
N GLY A 162 -4.83 9.56 -25.69
CA GLY A 162 -5.75 8.80 -24.85
C GLY A 162 -7.19 8.86 -25.36
N LYS A 163 -7.96 7.80 -25.10
CA LYS A 163 -9.39 7.71 -25.38
C LYS A 163 -10.18 7.57 -24.06
N PRO A 164 -11.10 8.49 -23.73
CA PRO A 164 -11.97 8.32 -22.58
C PRO A 164 -12.73 6.99 -22.67
N VAL A 165 -12.75 6.22 -21.57
CA VAL A 165 -13.48 4.95 -21.54
C VAL A 165 -14.95 5.21 -21.25
N SER A 166 -15.80 4.84 -22.19
CA SER A 166 -17.25 4.79 -22.04
C SER A 166 -17.73 3.36 -21.80
N ALA A 167 -19.00 3.20 -21.44
CA ALA A 167 -19.62 1.90 -21.26
C ALA A 167 -19.41 1.05 -22.52
N PRO A 168 -18.91 -0.20 -22.40
CA PRO A 168 -18.81 -1.08 -23.55
C PRO A 168 -20.20 -1.26 -24.15
N THR A 169 -20.37 -0.93 -25.43
CA THR A 169 -21.57 -1.27 -26.17
C THR A 169 -21.71 -2.79 -26.12
N THR A 170 -22.78 -3.28 -25.53
CA THR A 170 -23.05 -4.71 -25.38
C THR A 170 -22.98 -5.37 -26.76
N GLY A 171 -22.00 -6.24 -27.00
CA GLY A 171 -21.93 -7.09 -28.20
C GLY A 171 -20.71 -6.91 -29.10
N SER A 172 -19.53 -7.34 -28.66
CA SER A 172 -18.44 -7.78 -29.55
C SER A 172 -17.69 -8.93 -28.92
#